data_AF-V7IE81-F1
#
_entry.id   AF-V7IE81-F1
#
_cell.length_a   1.000
_cell.length_b   1.000
_cell.length_c   1.000
_cell.angle_alpha   90.00
_cell.angle_beta   90.00
_cell.angle_gamma   90.00
#
_symmetry.space_group_name_H-M   'P 1'
#
loop_
_entity.id
_entity.type
_entity.pdbx_description
1 polymer ?
#
loop_
_entity_poly.entity_id
_entity_poly.type
_entity_poly.pdbx_seq_one_letter_code
_entity_poly.pdbx_strand_id
1 'polypeptide(L)'
;MSIQNKPRLAACLLLLPFQVALADLPADRLVTEPDTGFDITPAAAPQVEAAPAPANAQSDKRLQMSREELLQRPELLQQALSYAVLTHNAEGASLLLPIYLELPGPHDALLVALAQALIARAEGDYQRAIGLYRAVLAADPDIPPVRLSLAQSLFENRADKDARQEFEHFRQTPNLAPELQQLAGQYLEALRKRDRWSFGGSVNFISDSNVNNAGREREIRTPRGVWTLPEPESAQGFAYRLNADRDWNVHGNLYWRLSLDDYGKFYWNNHKYDDQIARLSSGPAYKTARAEAAVTPYYERRWYGTHKYSREVGVRAEWQYWLTPRHKILSALEIGEQRHDRRRWLDGDSYTASGTWLFVRSPTQYFSFGLDWLRKTAADNSESYTRKGLRLGWTQQWGWGLTTSAQISAGHRSYDAPDLFRITRRDHELAASLVLSHRKLQFAGITPQLVGTWQRVNSNHFFYPYRKGNVFIQFGRSF
;
A
#
# COMPACT_ATOMS: atom_id res chain seq x y z
N MET A 1 -27.80 -15.84 86.84
CA MET A 1 -28.22 -14.50 86.39
C MET A 1 -28.55 -14.58 84.90
N SER A 2 -29.65 -13.95 84.52
CA SER A 2 -30.44 -14.17 83.30
C SER A 2 -30.01 -13.24 82.14
N ILE A 3 -30.56 -13.53 80.94
CA ILE A 3 -30.79 -12.62 79.76
C ILE A 3 -29.56 -12.41 78.84
N GLN A 4 -29.58 -12.46 77.49
CA GLN A 4 -30.60 -12.71 76.45
C GLN A 4 -29.94 -13.04 75.07
N ASN A 5 -30.80 -13.49 74.15
CA ASN A 5 -30.69 -13.92 72.74
C ASN A 5 -29.83 -13.15 71.70
N LYS A 6 -29.45 -13.92 70.66
CA LYS A 6 -29.04 -13.59 69.25
C LYS A 6 -30.05 -12.65 68.51
N PRO A 7 -29.82 -12.07 67.28
CA PRO A 7 -29.03 -12.57 66.12
C PRO A 7 -28.38 -11.55 65.12
N ARG A 8 -27.72 -12.12 64.08
CA ARG A 8 -27.18 -11.64 62.78
C ARG A 8 -27.67 -10.29 62.19
N LEU A 9 -26.75 -9.50 61.57
CA LEU A 9 -26.72 -9.04 60.15
C LEU A 9 -25.75 -7.87 59.89
N ALA A 10 -25.43 -7.69 58.60
CA ALA A 10 -24.77 -6.56 57.92
C ALA A 10 -23.22 -6.50 58.03
N ALA A 11 -22.43 -6.87 57.01
CA ALA A 11 -22.35 -6.32 55.65
C ALA A 11 -22.01 -4.81 55.64
N CYS A 12 -20.72 -4.49 55.65
CA CYS A 12 -20.19 -3.21 55.18
C CYS A 12 -19.06 -3.48 54.19
N LEU A 13 -19.47 -3.63 52.92
CA LEU A 13 -18.64 -3.40 51.74
C LEU A 13 -18.16 -1.95 51.77
N LEU A 14 -16.84 -1.76 51.86
CA LEU A 14 -16.23 -0.48 51.53
C LEU A 14 -16.24 -0.31 50.01
N LEU A 15 -17.04 0.66 49.58
CA LEU A 15 -17.20 1.16 48.22
C LEU A 15 -15.88 1.76 47.70
N LEU A 16 -15.20 1.01 46.84
CA LEU A 16 -14.36 1.58 45.79
C LEU A 16 -15.21 1.64 44.51
N PRO A 17 -15.37 2.80 43.86
CA PRO A 17 -15.95 2.81 42.53
C PRO A 17 -14.94 2.21 41.57
N PHE A 18 -15.04 0.90 41.34
CA PHE A 18 -14.50 0.27 40.15
C PHE A 18 -15.28 0.81 38.95
N GLN A 19 -14.84 1.96 38.43
CA GLN A 19 -15.16 2.33 37.07
C GLN A 19 -14.35 1.42 36.15
N VAL A 20 -14.96 0.28 35.82
CA VAL A 20 -14.49 -0.59 34.74
C VAL A 20 -14.82 0.14 33.43
N ALA A 21 -13.94 1.05 33.03
CA ALA A 21 -13.90 1.52 31.66
C ALA A 21 -13.36 0.35 30.81
N LEU A 22 -14.26 -0.50 30.30
CA LEU A 22 -13.94 -1.47 29.24
C LEU A 22 -13.65 -0.70 27.95
N ALA A 23 -12.44 -0.14 27.87
CA ALA A 23 -11.83 0.19 26.60
C ALA A 23 -11.54 -1.14 25.90
N ASP A 24 -12.49 -1.58 25.07
CA ASP A 24 -12.23 -2.56 24.03
C ASP A 24 -10.92 -2.15 23.32
N LEU A 25 -10.05 -3.15 23.14
CA LEU A 25 -8.89 -3.09 22.27
C LEU A 25 -9.32 -2.46 20.93
N PRO A 26 -8.45 -1.69 20.25
CA PRO A 26 -8.89 -1.00 19.06
C PRO A 26 -9.22 -2.06 18.00
N ALA A 27 -10.52 -2.32 17.84
CA ALA A 27 -11.09 -2.64 16.54
C ALA A 27 -10.72 -1.55 15.51
N ASP A 28 -10.20 -0.40 15.97
CA ASP A 28 -9.74 0.76 15.22
C ASP A 28 -8.58 0.52 14.23
N ARG A 29 -7.75 -0.53 14.35
CA ARG A 29 -6.82 -0.87 13.23
C ARG A 29 -7.58 -1.28 11.95
N LEU A 30 -8.83 -1.73 12.10
CA LEU A 30 -9.72 -2.12 11.01
C LEU A 30 -10.91 -1.15 10.86
N VAL A 31 -10.95 -0.06 11.64
CA VAL A 31 -11.88 1.03 11.38
C VAL A 31 -11.45 1.66 10.06
N THR A 32 -12.36 1.52 9.10
CA THR A 32 -12.29 2.01 7.72
C THR A 32 -12.06 3.52 7.70
N GLU A 33 -10.81 3.94 7.78
CA GLU A 33 -10.43 5.06 6.95
C GLU A 33 -10.38 4.59 5.50
N PRO A 34 -10.92 5.40 4.56
CA PRO A 34 -10.93 5.08 3.15
C PRO A 34 -9.52 4.74 2.65
N ASP A 35 -9.34 3.57 2.04
CA ASP A 35 -8.11 3.19 1.33
C ASP A 35 -8.09 3.95 -0.02
N THR A 36 -7.84 5.27 0.03
CA THR A 36 -7.93 6.16 -1.12
C THR A 36 -6.55 6.64 -1.52
N GLY A 37 -5.81 5.78 -2.19
CA GLY A 37 -4.44 6.11 -2.59
C GLY A 37 -3.64 4.95 -3.14
N PHE A 38 -4.29 3.97 -3.78
CA PHE A 38 -3.54 2.92 -4.45
C PHE A 38 -2.66 3.53 -5.54
N ASP A 39 -1.37 3.22 -5.50
CA ASP A 39 -0.49 3.47 -6.63
C ASP A 39 -0.90 2.57 -7.79
N ILE A 40 -1.64 3.18 -8.74
CA ILE A 40 -2.14 2.57 -9.97
C ILE A 40 -1.17 2.77 -11.15
N THR A 41 -0.02 3.40 -10.93
CA THR A 41 0.97 3.61 -11.97
C THR A 41 1.92 2.42 -11.93
N PRO A 42 1.96 1.56 -12.97
CA PRO A 42 3.09 0.65 -13.14
C PRO A 42 4.37 1.50 -13.13
N ALA A 43 5.46 1.02 -12.53
CA ALA A 43 6.72 1.72 -12.59
C ALA A 43 7.10 1.91 -14.06
N ALA A 44 6.82 3.09 -14.58
CA ALA A 44 7.13 3.48 -15.94
C ALA A 44 8.24 4.53 -15.88
N ALA A 45 9.13 4.46 -16.84
CA ALA A 45 10.08 5.50 -17.19
C ALA A 45 9.41 6.88 -17.07
N PRO A 46 10.16 7.93 -16.70
CA PRO A 46 9.81 9.26 -17.19
C PRO A 46 9.47 9.12 -18.67
N GLN A 47 8.26 9.53 -19.07
CA GLN A 47 7.93 9.64 -20.48
C GLN A 47 8.84 10.73 -21.05
N VAL A 48 10.01 10.32 -21.50
CA VAL A 48 10.77 11.08 -22.47
C VAL A 48 9.90 11.00 -23.70
N GLU A 49 9.29 12.13 -24.04
CA GLU A 49 8.62 12.33 -25.31
C GLU A 49 9.56 11.72 -26.36
N ALA A 50 9.14 10.60 -26.95
CA ALA A 50 9.86 10.04 -28.08
C ALA A 50 10.03 11.21 -29.04
N ALA A 51 11.28 11.49 -29.44
CA ALA A 51 11.58 12.60 -30.33
C ALA A 51 10.49 12.62 -31.42
N PRO A 52 9.79 13.75 -31.62
CA PRO A 52 8.65 13.78 -32.51
C PRO A 52 9.08 13.16 -33.83
N ALA A 53 8.34 12.12 -34.24
CA ALA A 53 8.55 11.54 -35.56
C ALA A 53 8.58 12.71 -36.55
N PRO A 54 9.60 12.81 -37.41
CA PRO A 54 9.80 13.99 -38.24
C PRO A 54 8.49 14.34 -38.95
N ALA A 55 8.00 15.56 -38.74
CA ALA A 55 6.70 16.06 -39.21
C ALA A 55 6.58 16.16 -40.74
N ASN A 56 7.56 15.61 -41.47
CA ASN A 56 7.58 15.46 -42.91
C ASN A 56 7.79 13.98 -43.28
N ALA A 57 6.92 13.09 -42.80
CA ALA A 57 6.74 11.80 -43.46
C ALA A 57 5.92 12.06 -44.74
N GLN A 58 6.63 12.36 -45.84
CA GLN A 58 6.06 12.26 -47.18
C GLN A 58 5.33 10.91 -47.30
N SER A 59 4.17 10.91 -47.97
CA SER A 59 3.35 9.72 -48.22
C SER A 59 4.19 8.49 -48.54
N ASP A 60 4.37 7.63 -47.54
CA ASP A 60 5.20 6.44 -47.62
C ASP A 60 4.72 5.56 -48.77
N LYS A 61 5.60 5.31 -49.74
CA LYS A 61 5.63 4.03 -50.43
C LYS A 61 6.01 2.97 -49.39
N ARG A 62 5.05 2.55 -48.56
CA ARG A 62 5.26 1.41 -47.64
C ARG A 62 5.52 0.19 -48.52
N LEU A 63 6.77 -0.25 -48.57
CA LEU A 63 7.13 -1.52 -49.19
C LEU A 63 6.37 -2.62 -48.44
N GLN A 64 5.29 -3.12 -49.05
CA GLN A 64 4.62 -4.32 -48.59
C GLN A 64 5.37 -5.49 -49.21
N MET A 65 6.09 -6.24 -48.37
CA MET A 65 6.80 -7.44 -48.77
C MET A 65 6.30 -8.61 -47.93
N SER A 66 6.11 -9.75 -48.58
CA SER A 66 5.82 -11.02 -47.92
C SER A 66 7.05 -11.58 -47.21
N ARG A 67 6.83 -12.53 -46.28
CA ARG A 67 7.90 -13.22 -45.55
C ARG A 67 8.83 -13.96 -46.52
N GLU A 68 8.27 -14.58 -47.55
CA GLU A 68 8.99 -15.34 -48.57
C GLU A 68 9.90 -14.43 -49.40
N GLU A 69 9.46 -13.22 -49.74
CA GLU A 69 10.26 -12.24 -50.47
C GLU A 69 11.42 -11.68 -49.62
N LEU A 70 11.23 -11.54 -48.30
CA LEU A 70 12.29 -11.13 -47.38
C LEU A 70 13.38 -12.20 -47.23
N LEU A 71 13.00 -13.47 -47.18
CA LEU A 71 13.96 -14.59 -47.13
C LEU A 71 14.84 -14.66 -48.39
N GLN A 72 14.32 -14.23 -49.55
CA GLN A 72 15.08 -14.14 -50.79
C GLN A 72 16.01 -12.92 -50.86
N ARG A 73 15.96 -12.00 -49.89
CA ARG A 73 16.80 -10.79 -49.85
C ARG A 73 17.51 -10.63 -48.49
N PRO A 74 18.54 -11.47 -48.20
CA PRO A 74 19.21 -11.50 -46.91
C PRO A 74 19.77 -10.14 -46.45
N GLU A 75 20.39 -9.39 -47.36
CA GLU A 75 20.98 -8.07 -47.07
C GLU A 75 19.92 -7.05 -46.66
N LEU A 76 18.77 -7.05 -47.35
CA LEU A 76 17.66 -6.14 -47.03
C LEU A 76 17.03 -6.49 -45.69
N LEU A 77 16.90 -7.78 -45.37
CA LEU A 77 16.40 -8.24 -44.08
C LEU A 77 17.34 -7.84 -42.93
N GLN A 78 18.65 -8.00 -43.11
CA GLN A 78 19.65 -7.56 -42.13
C GLN A 78 19.59 -6.05 -41.91
N GLN A 79 19.52 -5.26 -42.99
CA GLN A 79 19.41 -3.79 -42.91
C GLN A 79 18.12 -3.37 -42.21
N ALA A 80 16.99 -4.02 -42.51
CA ALA A 80 15.71 -3.73 -41.87
C ALA A 80 15.75 -4.04 -40.37
N LEU A 81 16.36 -5.18 -39.98
CA LEU A 81 16.52 -5.54 -38.57
C LEU A 81 17.46 -4.56 -37.85
N SER A 82 18.60 -4.22 -38.45
CA SER A 82 19.52 -3.21 -37.91
C SER A 82 18.83 -1.86 -37.74
N TYR A 83 18.05 -1.42 -38.72
CA TYR A 83 17.27 -0.19 -38.62
C TYR A 83 16.24 -0.26 -37.48
N ALA A 84 15.53 -1.38 -37.32
CA ALA A 84 14.59 -1.56 -36.22
C ALA A 84 15.29 -1.49 -34.84
N VAL A 85 16.47 -2.09 -34.72
CA VAL A 85 17.29 -2.01 -33.49
C VAL A 85 17.75 -0.58 -33.22
N LEU A 86 18.30 0.10 -34.23
CA LEU A 86 18.82 1.48 -34.12
C LEU A 86 17.72 2.50 -33.81
N THR A 87 16.51 2.29 -34.32
CA THR A 87 15.35 3.16 -34.08
C THR A 87 14.53 2.75 -32.85
N HIS A 88 15.01 1.77 -32.07
CA HIS A 88 14.30 1.21 -30.91
C HIS A 88 12.87 0.72 -31.24
N ASN A 89 12.64 0.27 -32.47
CA ASN A 89 11.37 -0.28 -32.93
C ASN A 89 11.26 -1.76 -32.55
N ALA A 90 10.79 -2.02 -31.34
CA ALA A 90 10.63 -3.37 -30.81
C ALA A 90 9.61 -4.22 -31.60
N GLU A 91 8.53 -3.62 -32.10
CA GLU A 91 7.54 -4.32 -32.91
C GLU A 91 8.15 -4.81 -34.23
N GLY A 92 8.89 -3.93 -34.91
CA GLY A 92 9.65 -4.27 -36.12
C GLY A 92 10.70 -5.36 -35.84
N ALA A 93 11.45 -5.24 -34.75
CA ALA A 93 12.43 -6.25 -34.36
C ALA A 93 11.77 -7.61 -34.07
N SER A 94 10.62 -7.62 -33.39
CA SER A 94 9.86 -8.85 -33.10
C SER A 94 9.34 -9.53 -34.36
N LEU A 95 9.01 -8.76 -35.39
CA LEU A 95 8.56 -9.29 -36.68
C LEU A 95 9.74 -9.84 -37.51
N LEU A 96 10.85 -9.10 -37.56
CA LEU A 96 11.97 -9.37 -38.47
C LEU A 96 12.97 -10.41 -37.93
N LEU A 97 13.21 -10.43 -36.61
CA LEU A 97 14.21 -11.30 -36.01
C LEU A 97 13.96 -12.80 -36.27
N PRO A 98 12.73 -13.35 -36.14
CA PRO A 98 12.49 -14.76 -36.46
C PRO A 98 12.83 -15.11 -37.91
N ILE A 99 12.50 -14.22 -38.85
CA ILE A 99 12.78 -14.40 -40.28
C ILE A 99 14.30 -14.34 -40.52
N TYR A 100 15.00 -13.42 -39.86
CA TYR A 100 16.46 -13.30 -39.99
C TYR A 100 17.19 -14.55 -39.50
N LEU A 101 16.71 -15.19 -38.44
CA LEU A 101 17.28 -16.43 -37.89
C LEU A 101 17.06 -17.66 -38.79
N GLU A 102 16.12 -17.60 -39.74
CA GLU A 102 15.90 -18.66 -40.74
C GLU A 102 16.88 -18.61 -41.91
N LEU A 103 17.61 -17.50 -42.08
CA LEU A 103 18.59 -17.37 -43.15
C LEU A 103 19.71 -18.41 -42.97
N PRO A 104 20.14 -19.07 -44.07
CA PRO A 104 21.26 -20.00 -44.02
C PRO A 104 22.58 -19.24 -43.81
N GLY A 105 23.44 -19.77 -42.93
CA GLY A 105 24.78 -19.23 -42.66
C GLY A 105 24.93 -18.62 -41.26
N PRO A 106 26.10 -18.07 -40.93
CA PRO A 106 26.34 -17.44 -39.64
C PRO A 106 25.61 -16.10 -39.56
N HIS A 107 24.87 -15.90 -38.47
CA HIS A 107 24.20 -14.64 -38.16
C HIS A 107 25.12 -13.68 -37.42
N ASP A 108 24.87 -12.38 -37.55
CA ASP A 108 25.51 -11.37 -36.71
C ASP A 108 25.01 -11.52 -35.26
N ALA A 109 25.86 -12.10 -34.41
CA ALA A 109 25.54 -12.37 -33.02
C ALA A 109 25.22 -11.10 -32.21
N LEU A 110 25.87 -9.97 -32.55
CA LEU A 110 25.61 -8.68 -31.89
C LEU A 110 24.23 -8.17 -32.25
N LEU A 111 23.88 -8.18 -33.54
CA LEU A 111 22.57 -7.75 -34.02
C LEU A 111 21.45 -8.60 -33.41
N VAL A 112 21.63 -9.91 -33.36
CA VAL A 112 20.66 -10.84 -32.72
C VAL A 112 20.50 -10.52 -31.24
N ALA A 113 21.60 -10.35 -30.50
CA ALA A 113 21.55 -10.05 -29.07
C ALA A 113 20.84 -8.72 -28.78
N LEU A 114 21.12 -7.67 -29.58
CA LEU A 114 20.48 -6.36 -29.45
C LEU A 114 18.99 -6.39 -29.79
N ALA A 115 18.61 -7.11 -30.85
CA ALA A 115 17.21 -7.30 -31.20
C ALA A 115 16.44 -8.05 -30.10
N GLN A 116 17.02 -9.13 -29.57
CA GLN A 116 16.43 -9.88 -28.46
C GLN A 116 16.32 -9.03 -27.19
N ALA A 117 17.31 -8.19 -26.89
CA ALA A 117 17.29 -7.30 -25.73
C ALA A 117 16.20 -6.23 -25.85
N LEU A 118 16.05 -5.65 -27.05
CA LEU A 118 15.01 -4.68 -27.36
C LEU A 118 13.60 -5.28 -27.21
N ILE A 119 13.37 -6.48 -27.75
CA ILE A 119 12.10 -7.21 -27.63
C ILE A 119 11.82 -7.52 -26.16
N ALA A 120 12.78 -8.11 -25.44
CA ALA A 120 12.62 -8.46 -24.02
C ALA A 120 12.27 -7.23 -23.16
N ARG A 121 12.93 -6.09 -23.42
CA ARG A 121 12.62 -4.82 -22.75
C ARG A 121 11.19 -4.36 -23.04
N ALA A 122 10.74 -4.42 -24.30
CA ALA A 122 9.38 -4.02 -24.69
C ALA A 122 8.30 -4.93 -24.09
N GLU A 123 8.59 -6.23 -23.94
CA GLU A 123 7.74 -7.19 -23.23
C GLU A 123 7.73 -6.99 -21.71
N GLY A 124 8.61 -6.12 -21.19
CA GLY A 124 8.82 -5.87 -19.76
C GLY A 124 9.61 -6.96 -19.04
N ASP A 125 10.25 -7.87 -19.78
CA ASP A 125 11.26 -8.81 -19.26
C ASP A 125 12.62 -8.11 -19.16
N TYR A 126 12.69 -7.16 -18.23
CA TYR A 126 13.89 -6.37 -18.04
C TYR A 126 15.08 -7.20 -17.56
N GLN A 127 14.85 -8.30 -16.83
CA GLN A 127 15.94 -9.17 -16.38
C GLN A 127 16.66 -9.79 -17.58
N ARG A 128 15.90 -10.32 -18.54
CA ARG A 128 16.47 -10.85 -19.78
C ARG A 128 17.16 -9.76 -20.61
N ALA A 129 16.54 -8.59 -20.75
CA ALA A 129 17.13 -7.46 -21.47
C ALA A 129 18.47 -7.01 -20.85
N ILE A 130 18.53 -6.87 -19.52
CA ILE A 130 19.74 -6.51 -18.78
C ILE A 130 20.84 -7.55 -19.02
N GLY A 131 20.52 -8.85 -18.95
CA GLY A 131 21.47 -9.93 -19.20
C GLY A 131 22.07 -9.85 -20.61
N LEU A 132 21.24 -9.61 -21.63
CA LEU A 132 21.68 -9.49 -23.02
C LEU A 132 22.55 -8.24 -23.24
N TYR A 133 22.15 -7.07 -22.72
CA TYR A 133 22.97 -5.86 -22.83
C TYR A 133 24.31 -5.97 -22.10
N ARG A 134 24.34 -6.62 -20.93
CA ARG A 134 25.59 -6.90 -20.22
C ARG A 134 26.50 -7.84 -21.02
N ALA A 135 25.95 -8.87 -21.66
CA ALA A 135 26.74 -9.78 -22.51
C ALA A 135 27.36 -9.05 -23.71
N VAL A 136 26.61 -8.15 -24.35
CA VAL A 136 27.13 -7.31 -25.44
C VAL A 136 28.26 -6.41 -24.94
N LEU A 137 28.07 -5.71 -23.82
CA LEU A 137 29.11 -4.82 -23.27
C LEU A 137 30.32 -5.55 -22.69
N ALA A 138 30.19 -6.84 -22.37
CA ALA A 138 31.33 -7.67 -21.97
C ALA A 138 32.21 -8.04 -23.18
N ALA A 139 31.62 -8.19 -24.36
CA ALA A 139 32.35 -8.43 -25.61
C ALA A 139 32.97 -7.14 -26.17
N ASP A 140 32.22 -6.03 -26.12
CA ASP A 140 32.68 -4.71 -26.53
C ASP A 140 32.20 -3.63 -25.53
N PRO A 141 33.09 -3.16 -24.64
CA PRO A 141 32.74 -2.20 -23.59
C PRO A 141 32.39 -0.79 -24.08
N ASP A 142 32.74 -0.40 -25.30
CA ASP A 142 32.65 0.99 -25.78
C ASP A 142 31.54 1.19 -26.81
N ILE A 143 30.32 0.74 -26.47
CA ILE A 143 29.12 0.94 -27.29
C ILE A 143 28.10 1.83 -26.54
N PRO A 144 28.18 3.18 -26.67
CA PRO A 144 27.33 4.09 -25.90
C PRO A 144 25.82 3.86 -26.02
N PRO A 145 25.23 3.55 -27.21
CA PRO A 145 23.79 3.26 -27.31
C PRO A 145 23.36 2.03 -26.50
N VAL A 146 24.21 1.01 -26.40
CA VAL A 146 23.95 -0.20 -25.62
C VAL A 146 24.05 0.10 -24.13
N ARG A 147 25.05 0.89 -23.72
CA ARG A 147 25.17 1.36 -22.33
C ARG A 147 23.94 2.16 -21.88
N LEU A 148 23.44 3.06 -22.73
CA LEU A 148 22.21 3.79 -22.45
C LEU A 148 21.01 2.85 -22.30
N SER A 149 20.88 1.86 -23.18
CA SER A 149 19.78 0.88 -23.14
C SER A 149 19.84 -0.01 -21.90
N LEU A 150 21.05 -0.39 -21.46
CA LEU A 150 21.28 -1.07 -20.19
C LEU A 150 20.87 -0.20 -19.00
N ALA A 151 21.35 1.05 -18.96
CA ALA A 151 21.04 1.99 -17.88
C ALA A 151 19.53 2.22 -17.73
N GLN A 152 18.82 2.41 -18.85
CA GLN A 152 17.36 2.52 -18.87
C GLN A 152 16.69 1.23 -18.39
N SER A 153 17.11 0.06 -18.85
CA SER A 153 16.53 -1.22 -18.44
C SER A 153 16.73 -1.49 -16.94
N LEU A 154 17.90 -1.14 -16.39
CA LEU A 154 18.17 -1.19 -14.95
C LEU A 154 17.25 -0.23 -14.17
N PHE A 155 17.07 0.99 -14.66
CA PHE A 155 16.19 1.99 -14.05
C PHE A 155 14.72 1.55 -14.02
N GLU A 156 14.20 1.01 -15.13
CA GLU A 156 12.84 0.47 -15.21
C GLU A 156 12.66 -0.70 -14.25
N ASN A 157 13.66 -1.59 -14.21
CA ASN A 157 13.62 -2.76 -13.36
C ASN A 157 13.88 -2.46 -11.90
N ARG A 158 14.04 -1.21 -11.45
CA ARG A 158 14.36 -0.87 -10.04
C ARG A 158 15.72 -1.42 -9.57
N ALA A 159 16.69 -1.55 -10.47
CA ALA A 159 18.09 -1.74 -10.13
C ALA A 159 18.79 -0.38 -10.01
N ASP A 160 18.30 0.47 -9.09
CA ASP A 160 18.55 1.91 -9.09
C ASP A 160 20.04 2.29 -8.92
N LYS A 161 20.80 1.56 -8.10
CA LYS A 161 22.23 1.80 -7.88
C LYS A 161 23.07 1.45 -9.11
N ASP A 162 22.79 0.30 -9.72
CA ASP A 162 23.45 -0.13 -10.96
C ASP A 162 23.09 0.84 -12.11
N ALA A 163 21.83 1.25 -12.22
CA ALA A 163 21.38 2.23 -13.21
C ALA A 163 22.12 3.57 -13.07
N ARG A 164 22.29 4.05 -11.82
CA ARG A 164 23.04 5.27 -11.53
C ARG A 164 24.48 5.18 -12.03
N GLN A 165 25.15 4.06 -11.79
CA GLN A 165 26.52 3.84 -12.25
C GLN A 165 26.61 3.88 -13.78
N GLU A 166 25.70 3.19 -14.48
CA GLU A 166 25.70 3.17 -15.94
C GLU A 166 25.35 4.54 -16.55
N PHE A 167 24.45 5.31 -15.96
CA PHE A 167 24.15 6.68 -16.42
C PHE A 167 25.31 7.65 -16.20
N GLU A 168 25.99 7.59 -15.05
CA GLU A 168 27.17 8.44 -14.83
C GLU A 168 28.33 8.05 -15.76
N HIS A 169 28.50 6.76 -16.04
CA HIS A 169 29.48 6.31 -17.02
C HIS A 169 29.10 6.77 -18.44
N PHE A 170 27.83 6.64 -18.83
CA PHE A 170 27.35 7.11 -20.12
C PHE A 170 27.60 8.61 -20.33
N ARG A 171 27.47 9.44 -19.29
CA ARG A 171 27.78 10.88 -19.35
C ARG A 171 29.25 11.21 -19.61
N GLN A 172 30.16 10.26 -19.40
CA GLN A 172 31.60 10.43 -19.66
C GLN A 172 31.97 10.11 -21.11
N THR A 173 31.00 9.68 -21.94
CA THR A 173 31.23 9.39 -23.37
C THR A 173 31.75 10.64 -24.09
N PRO A 174 32.88 10.56 -24.81
CA PRO A 174 33.42 11.69 -25.58
C PRO A 174 32.43 12.18 -26.64
N ASN A 175 32.36 13.50 -26.85
CA ASN A 175 31.52 14.14 -27.87
C ASN A 175 30.02 13.76 -27.79
N LEU A 176 29.52 13.43 -26.59
CA LEU A 176 28.11 13.11 -26.38
C LEU A 176 27.23 14.32 -26.68
N ALA A 177 26.24 14.13 -27.56
CA ALA A 177 25.28 15.18 -27.94
C ALA A 177 24.58 15.79 -26.72
N PRO A 178 24.32 17.12 -26.70
CA PRO A 178 23.70 17.79 -25.55
C PRO A 178 22.37 17.18 -25.11
N GLU A 179 21.56 16.69 -26.05
CA GLU A 179 20.27 16.07 -25.80
C GLU A 179 20.41 14.77 -24.99
N LEU A 180 21.44 13.97 -25.30
CA LEU A 180 21.73 12.72 -24.60
C LEU A 180 22.33 12.98 -23.21
N GLN A 181 23.10 14.06 -23.04
CA GLN A 181 23.55 14.50 -21.72
C GLN A 181 22.37 14.92 -20.84
N GLN A 182 21.43 15.69 -21.39
CA GLN A 182 20.23 16.12 -20.68
C GLN A 182 19.35 14.92 -20.30
N LEU A 183 19.18 13.97 -21.22
CA LEU A 183 18.45 12.72 -20.98
C LEU A 183 19.01 11.95 -19.78
N ALA A 184 20.33 11.70 -19.77
CA ALA A 184 20.99 11.03 -18.64
C ALA A 184 20.82 11.82 -17.33
N GLY A 185 20.90 13.16 -17.40
CA GLY A 185 20.63 14.05 -16.27
C GLY A 185 19.23 13.87 -15.67
N GLN A 186 18.20 13.74 -16.51
CA GLN A 186 16.81 13.52 -16.06
C GLN A 186 16.66 12.17 -15.33
N TYR A 187 17.27 11.09 -15.84
CA TYR A 187 17.27 9.79 -15.17
C TYR A 187 18.01 9.84 -13.82
N LEU A 188 19.16 10.51 -13.75
CA LEU A 188 19.91 10.68 -12.50
C LEU A 188 19.13 11.50 -11.47
N GLU A 189 18.40 12.54 -11.91
CA GLU A 189 17.51 13.30 -11.02
C GLU A 189 16.34 12.44 -10.52
N ALA A 190 15.73 11.63 -11.39
CA ALA A 190 14.68 10.69 -11.01
C ALA A 190 15.17 9.65 -10.00
N LEU A 191 16.37 9.09 -10.20
CA LEU A 191 17.04 8.19 -9.25
C LEU A 191 17.33 8.89 -7.92
N ARG A 192 17.73 10.16 -7.94
CA ARG A 192 17.94 10.96 -6.73
C ARG A 192 16.63 11.21 -5.98
N LYS A 193 15.51 11.41 -6.70
CA LYS A 193 14.18 11.56 -6.09
C LYS A 193 13.70 10.24 -5.46
N ARG A 194 13.92 9.10 -6.12
CA ARG A 194 13.58 7.75 -5.59
C ARG A 194 14.31 7.39 -4.29
N ASP A 195 15.53 7.89 -4.09
CA ASP A 195 16.39 7.61 -2.91
C ASP A 195 16.14 8.59 -1.74
N ARG A 196 15.20 9.53 -1.88
CA ARG A 196 14.85 10.47 -0.81
C ARG A 196 13.87 9.85 0.17
N TRP A 197 13.83 10.45 1.35
CA TRP A 197 12.71 10.28 2.27
C TRP A 197 11.42 10.74 1.61
N SER A 198 10.37 9.94 1.73
CA SER A 198 9.00 10.38 1.51
C SER A 198 8.35 10.65 2.84
N PHE A 199 7.62 11.75 2.94
CA PHE A 199 6.85 12.10 4.12
C PHE A 199 5.40 12.24 3.74
N GLY A 200 4.49 11.66 4.50
CA GLY A 200 3.06 11.88 4.33
C GLY A 200 2.43 12.30 5.63
N GLY A 201 1.34 13.05 5.53
CA GLY A 201 0.55 13.36 6.69
C GLY A 201 -0.84 13.84 6.36
N SER A 202 -1.74 13.66 7.30
CA SER A 202 -3.09 14.20 7.25
C SER A 202 -3.56 14.64 8.63
N VAL A 203 -4.42 15.64 8.66
CA VAL A 203 -5.10 16.12 9.87
C VAL A 203 -6.56 16.38 9.57
N ASN A 204 -7.43 16.05 10.52
CA ASN A 204 -8.86 16.35 10.43
C ASN A 204 -9.44 16.70 11.80
N PHE A 205 -10.46 17.55 11.79
CA PHE A 205 -11.28 17.79 12.97
C PHE A 205 -12.15 16.55 13.26
N ILE A 206 -12.33 16.22 14.53
CA ILE A 206 -13.24 15.17 15.00
C ILE A 206 -14.28 15.79 15.92
N SER A 207 -15.55 15.43 15.70
CA SER A 207 -16.64 15.61 16.66
C SER A 207 -17.38 14.29 16.78
N ASP A 208 -17.06 13.52 17.82
CA ASP A 208 -17.72 12.25 18.13
C ASP A 208 -18.78 12.49 19.23
N SER A 209 -20.02 12.12 18.99
CA SER A 209 -21.11 12.24 19.98
C SER A 209 -21.24 11.02 20.89
N ASN A 210 -20.47 9.96 20.62
CA ASN A 210 -20.49 8.71 21.37
C ASN A 210 -19.08 8.09 21.41
N VAL A 211 -18.09 8.84 21.93
CA VAL A 211 -16.67 8.45 21.92
C VAL A 211 -16.41 7.15 22.68
N ASN A 212 -17.23 6.86 23.69
CA ASN A 212 -17.16 5.64 24.51
C ASN A 212 -17.91 4.44 23.91
N ASN A 213 -18.46 4.59 22.70
CA ASN A 213 -19.25 3.55 22.01
C ASN A 213 -20.41 3.00 22.86
N ALA A 214 -21.03 3.83 23.71
CA ALA A 214 -22.14 3.40 24.55
C ALA A 214 -23.29 2.84 23.70
N GLY A 215 -23.84 1.71 24.14
CA GLY A 215 -24.99 1.06 23.53
C GLY A 215 -26.27 1.89 23.67
N ARG A 216 -27.29 1.54 22.87
CA ARG A 216 -28.60 2.24 22.89
C ARG A 216 -29.40 1.95 24.16
N GLU A 217 -29.23 0.75 24.73
CA GLU A 217 -29.93 0.34 25.94
C GLU A 217 -29.25 0.92 27.17
N ARG A 218 -30.02 1.54 28.05
CA ARG A 218 -29.52 2.20 29.26
C ARG A 218 -29.60 1.32 30.50
N GLU A 219 -30.50 0.36 30.50
CA GLU A 219 -30.75 -0.54 31.62
C GLU A 219 -30.89 -1.96 31.12
N ILE A 220 -30.18 -2.87 31.79
CA ILE A 220 -30.24 -4.29 31.49
C ILE A 220 -30.78 -4.99 32.71
N ARG A 221 -31.94 -5.63 32.55
CA ARG A 221 -32.56 -6.43 33.58
C ARG A 221 -32.00 -7.83 33.52
N THR A 222 -31.22 -8.19 34.53
CA THR A 222 -30.72 -9.55 34.74
C THR A 222 -31.47 -10.20 35.91
N PRO A 223 -31.46 -11.54 36.04
CA PRO A 223 -31.98 -12.21 37.23
C PRO A 223 -31.33 -11.76 38.55
N ARG A 224 -30.19 -11.05 38.49
CA ARG A 224 -29.42 -10.53 39.62
C ARG A 224 -29.62 -9.03 39.88
N GLY A 225 -30.50 -8.37 39.13
CA GLY A 225 -30.79 -6.93 39.27
C GLY A 225 -30.70 -6.16 37.95
N VAL A 226 -30.92 -4.84 38.04
CA VAL A 226 -30.83 -3.91 36.92
C VAL A 226 -29.42 -3.33 36.87
N TRP A 227 -28.76 -3.46 35.72
CA TRP A 227 -27.46 -2.85 35.45
C TRP A 227 -27.67 -1.60 34.60
N THR A 228 -27.16 -0.45 35.06
CA THR A 228 -27.21 0.80 34.29
C THR A 228 -25.94 0.96 33.47
N LEU A 229 -26.08 1.05 32.16
CA LEU A 229 -24.98 1.26 31.22
C LEU A 229 -24.57 2.75 31.15
N PRO A 230 -23.29 3.05 30.85
CA PRO A 230 -22.81 4.43 30.75
C PRO A 230 -23.53 5.21 29.64
N GLU A 231 -23.69 6.52 29.85
CA GLU A 231 -24.26 7.40 28.83
C GLU A 231 -23.26 7.63 27.68
N PRO A 232 -23.73 7.89 26.45
CA PRO A 232 -22.87 8.36 25.37
C PRO A 232 -22.13 9.62 25.78
N GLU A 233 -20.81 9.61 25.62
CA GLU A 233 -19.98 10.78 25.87
C GLU A 233 -19.60 11.47 24.56
N SER A 234 -19.64 12.79 24.54
CA SER A 234 -19.13 13.56 23.40
C SER A 234 -17.64 13.87 23.56
N ALA A 235 -16.94 13.96 22.44
CA ALA A 235 -15.55 14.35 22.37
C ALA A 235 -15.29 15.13 21.08
N GLN A 236 -14.55 16.22 21.22
CA GLN A 236 -14.14 17.10 20.14
C GLN A 236 -12.63 17.24 20.16
N GLY A 237 -12.04 17.21 18.97
CA GLY A 237 -10.62 16.96 18.85
C GLY A 237 -10.10 17.09 17.43
N PHE A 238 -8.87 16.62 17.26
CA PHE A 238 -8.31 16.35 15.95
C PHE A 238 -7.77 14.93 15.87
N ALA A 239 -7.82 14.36 14.68
CA ALA A 239 -7.04 13.19 14.33
C ALA A 239 -5.93 13.60 13.39
N TYR A 240 -4.83 12.87 13.46
CA TYR A 240 -3.73 13.01 12.54
C TYR A 240 -3.14 11.64 12.19
N ARG A 241 -2.51 11.59 11.02
CA ARG A 241 -1.62 10.50 10.59
C ARG A 241 -0.36 11.14 10.03
N LEU A 242 0.79 10.59 10.38
CA LEU A 242 2.10 10.96 9.86
C LEU A 242 2.81 9.67 9.44
N ASN A 243 3.45 9.69 8.28
CA ASN A 243 4.32 8.62 7.83
C ASN A 243 5.63 9.18 7.29
N ALA A 244 6.72 8.45 7.51
CA ALA A 244 8.03 8.75 6.96
C ALA A 244 8.69 7.46 6.49
N ASP A 245 9.01 7.40 5.20
CA ASP A 245 9.46 6.19 4.53
C ASP A 245 10.74 6.45 3.75
N ARG A 246 11.67 5.49 3.77
CA ARG A 246 12.83 5.49 2.90
C ARG A 246 13.27 4.08 2.54
N ASP A 247 13.53 3.89 1.25
CA ASP A 247 14.10 2.65 0.70
C ASP A 247 15.50 2.92 0.14
N TRP A 248 16.53 2.34 0.74
CA TRP A 248 17.90 2.41 0.21
C TRP A 248 18.16 1.24 -0.72
N ASN A 249 18.52 1.51 -1.99
CA ASN A 249 18.94 0.45 -2.90
C ASN A 249 20.33 -0.07 -2.50
N VAL A 250 20.40 -1.33 -2.06
CA VAL A 250 21.63 -1.95 -1.56
C VAL A 250 22.46 -2.50 -2.73
N HIS A 251 21.84 -3.34 -3.55
CA HIS A 251 22.43 -3.99 -4.71
C HIS A 251 21.36 -4.53 -5.65
N GLY A 252 21.50 -4.30 -6.96
CA GLY A 252 20.51 -4.74 -7.96
C GLY A 252 19.10 -4.35 -7.52
N ASN A 253 18.21 -5.35 -7.45
CA ASN A 253 16.81 -5.18 -7.07
C ASN A 253 16.54 -5.19 -5.55
N LEU A 254 17.58 -5.36 -4.71
CA LEU A 254 17.46 -5.42 -3.26
C LEU A 254 17.57 -4.03 -2.63
N TYR A 255 16.62 -3.74 -1.75
CA TYR A 255 16.50 -2.53 -0.96
C TYR A 255 16.45 -2.85 0.53
N TRP A 256 16.78 -1.86 1.33
CA TRP A 256 16.49 -1.84 2.76
C TRP A 256 15.43 -0.77 3.02
N ARG A 257 14.32 -1.13 3.67
CA ARG A 257 13.22 -0.23 4.02
C ARG A 257 13.32 0.23 5.46
N LEU A 258 13.01 1.50 5.70
CA LEU A 258 12.67 2.06 7.00
C LEU A 258 11.37 2.84 6.88
N SER A 259 10.41 2.51 7.73
CA SER A 259 9.10 3.16 7.78
C SER A 259 8.75 3.52 9.23
N LEU A 260 8.30 4.75 9.42
CA LEU A 260 7.78 5.27 10.68
C LEU A 260 6.36 5.76 10.45
N ASP A 261 5.40 5.20 11.19
CA ASP A 261 4.00 5.59 11.18
C ASP A 261 3.61 6.11 12.56
N ASP A 262 2.97 7.28 12.63
CA ASP A 262 2.36 7.80 13.85
C ASP A 262 0.92 8.22 13.55
N TYR A 263 0.00 7.74 14.37
CA TYR A 263 -1.42 8.05 14.30
C TYR A 263 -1.90 8.51 15.66
N GLY A 264 -2.71 9.56 15.70
CA GLY A 264 -3.25 10.05 16.95
C GLY A 264 -4.65 10.64 16.83
N LYS A 265 -5.45 10.44 17.87
CA LYS A 265 -6.70 11.14 18.18
C LYS A 265 -6.49 11.89 19.50
N PHE A 266 -6.69 13.21 19.46
CA PHE A 266 -6.56 14.06 20.63
C PHE A 266 -7.84 14.85 20.85
N TYR A 267 -8.41 14.78 22.04
CA TYR A 267 -9.67 15.39 22.42
C TYR A 267 -9.48 16.44 23.53
N TRP A 268 -9.69 17.71 23.23
CA TRP A 268 -9.52 18.80 24.22
C TRP A 268 -10.59 18.84 25.31
N ASN A 269 -11.74 18.21 25.09
CA ASN A 269 -12.83 18.12 26.08
C ASN A 269 -12.99 16.73 26.71
N ASN A 270 -12.23 15.72 26.26
CA ASN A 270 -12.37 14.34 26.75
C ASN A 270 -11.09 13.49 26.63
N HIS A 271 -10.01 13.94 27.27
CA HIS A 271 -8.67 13.34 27.20
C HIS A 271 -8.56 11.87 27.58
N LYS A 272 -9.53 11.31 28.32
CA LYS A 272 -9.53 9.86 28.67
C LYS A 272 -9.72 8.95 27.46
N TYR A 273 -10.11 9.50 26.31
CA TYR A 273 -10.24 8.79 25.04
C TYR A 273 -9.14 9.14 24.03
N ASP A 274 -8.15 9.96 24.41
CA ASP A 274 -6.99 10.22 23.56
C ASP A 274 -6.32 8.88 23.18
N ASP A 275 -5.96 8.70 21.93
CA ASP A 275 -5.37 7.44 21.43
C ASP A 275 -4.22 7.78 20.50
N GLN A 276 -3.04 7.24 20.75
CA GLN A 276 -1.87 7.42 19.92
C GLN A 276 -1.19 6.08 19.67
N ILE A 277 -0.81 5.83 18.42
CA ILE A 277 -0.10 4.63 17.99
C ILE A 277 1.09 5.08 17.16
N ALA A 278 2.30 4.71 17.62
CA ALA A 278 3.54 4.91 16.88
C ALA A 278 4.15 3.56 16.53
N ARG A 279 4.49 3.34 15.26
CA ARG A 279 5.08 2.11 14.72
C ARG A 279 6.35 2.44 13.96
N LEU A 280 7.43 1.73 14.29
CA LEU A 280 8.70 1.75 13.56
C LEU A 280 8.92 0.37 12.95
N SER A 281 9.21 0.31 11.66
CA SER A 281 9.53 -0.94 10.96
C SER A 281 10.74 -0.79 10.07
N SER A 282 11.54 -1.86 9.96
CA SER A 282 12.71 -1.86 9.08
C SER A 282 13.09 -3.27 8.65
N GLY A 283 13.44 -3.43 7.38
CA GLY A 283 13.82 -4.74 6.85
C GLY A 283 14.06 -4.75 5.34
N PRO A 284 14.44 -5.91 4.77
CA PRO A 284 14.69 -6.03 3.34
C PRO A 284 13.41 -5.86 2.50
N ALA A 285 13.59 -5.25 1.33
CA ALA A 285 12.60 -5.19 0.27
C ALA A 285 13.23 -5.54 -1.08
N TYR A 286 12.52 -6.25 -1.94
CA TYR A 286 12.93 -6.59 -3.29
C TYR A 286 11.98 -5.93 -4.27
N LYS A 287 12.49 -5.15 -5.22
CA LYS A 287 11.67 -4.37 -6.17
C LYS A 287 12.08 -4.65 -7.60
N THR A 288 11.09 -4.83 -8.47
CA THR A 288 11.23 -4.90 -9.92
C THR A 288 10.25 -3.94 -10.59
N ALA A 289 10.22 -3.90 -11.92
CA ALA A 289 9.22 -3.10 -12.65
C ALA A 289 7.77 -3.53 -12.37
N ARG A 290 7.54 -4.81 -12.01
CA ARG A 290 6.21 -5.40 -11.84
C ARG A 290 5.92 -5.88 -10.43
N ALA A 291 6.96 -6.13 -9.63
CA ALA A 291 6.83 -6.79 -8.34
C ALA A 291 7.50 -5.96 -7.24
N GLU A 292 6.94 -6.02 -6.04
CA GLU A 292 7.66 -5.63 -4.83
C GLU A 292 7.30 -6.61 -3.72
N ALA A 293 8.30 -7.02 -2.95
CA ALA A 293 8.14 -7.82 -1.76
C ALA A 293 8.94 -7.19 -0.62
N ALA A 294 8.41 -7.15 0.59
CA ALA A 294 9.13 -6.64 1.75
C ALA A 294 8.88 -7.54 2.96
N VAL A 295 9.89 -7.69 3.82
CA VAL A 295 9.73 -8.36 5.11
C VAL A 295 10.33 -7.45 6.17
N THR A 296 9.46 -6.86 7.00
CA THR A 296 9.84 -5.84 7.98
C THR A 296 9.43 -6.25 9.39
N PRO A 297 10.41 -6.60 10.24
CA PRO A 297 10.24 -6.51 11.68
C PRO A 297 9.77 -5.11 12.10
N TYR A 298 8.90 -5.06 13.09
CA TYR A 298 8.38 -3.80 13.62
C TYR A 298 8.26 -3.81 15.14
N TYR A 299 8.32 -2.60 15.70
CA TYR A 299 7.95 -2.30 17.07
C TYR A 299 6.84 -1.25 17.05
N GLU A 300 5.76 -1.50 17.76
CA GLU A 300 4.66 -0.56 17.94
C GLU A 300 4.43 -0.25 19.41
N ARG A 301 4.10 1.01 19.68
CA ARG A 301 3.67 1.49 20.99
C ARG A 301 2.34 2.21 20.87
N ARG A 302 1.40 1.86 21.76
CA ARG A 302 0.11 2.53 21.91
C ARG A 302 0.01 3.24 23.26
N TRP A 303 -0.50 4.46 23.23
CA TRP A 303 -0.93 5.23 24.38
C TRP A 303 -2.44 5.46 24.29
N TYR A 304 -3.14 5.27 25.39
CA TYR A 304 -4.58 5.45 25.47
C TYR A 304 -4.94 6.22 26.74
N GLY A 305 -5.84 7.19 26.61
CA GLY A 305 -6.18 8.14 27.65
C GLY A 305 -4.96 8.87 28.20
N THR A 306 -3.99 9.23 27.35
CA THR A 306 -2.67 9.81 27.68
C THR A 306 -1.70 8.91 28.47
N HIS A 307 -2.02 7.62 28.64
CA HIS A 307 -1.19 6.66 29.37
C HIS A 307 -0.67 5.55 28.47
N LYS A 308 0.51 5.01 28.80
CA LYS A 308 1.05 3.78 28.19
C LYS A 308 0.01 2.65 28.27
N TYR A 309 -0.36 2.08 27.13
CA TYR A 309 -1.43 1.09 27.04
C TYR A 309 -0.94 -0.30 26.63
N SER A 310 -0.35 -0.40 25.43
CA SER A 310 0.16 -1.66 24.89
C SER A 310 1.43 -1.44 24.08
N ARG A 311 2.17 -2.52 23.86
CA ARG A 311 3.29 -2.63 22.92
C ARG A 311 3.11 -3.88 22.09
N GLU A 312 3.58 -3.84 20.86
CA GLU A 312 3.55 -4.98 19.95
C GLU A 312 4.88 -5.11 19.24
N VAL A 313 5.37 -6.33 19.14
CA VAL A 313 6.57 -6.67 18.36
C VAL A 313 6.19 -7.74 17.38
N GLY A 314 6.52 -7.55 16.12
CA GLY A 314 6.12 -8.48 15.10
C GLY A 314 6.95 -8.38 13.83
N VAL A 315 6.53 -9.15 12.83
CA VAL A 315 7.08 -9.14 11.49
C VAL A 315 5.92 -9.05 10.51
N ARG A 316 6.07 -8.17 9.53
CA ARG A 316 5.13 -7.99 8.44
C ARG A 316 5.79 -8.36 7.12
N ALA A 317 5.14 -9.20 6.32
CA ALA A 317 5.53 -9.51 4.97
C ALA A 317 4.50 -8.92 4.00
N GLU A 318 4.97 -8.13 3.04
CA GLU A 318 4.15 -7.49 2.02
C GLU A 318 4.58 -7.99 0.65
N TRP A 319 3.62 -8.18 -0.25
CA TRP A 319 3.86 -8.55 -1.63
C TRP A 319 2.89 -7.84 -2.54
N GLN A 320 3.38 -7.25 -3.62
CA GLN A 320 2.57 -6.67 -4.68
C GLN A 320 3.09 -7.10 -6.05
N TYR A 321 2.18 -7.32 -6.99
CA TYR A 321 2.52 -7.76 -8.33
C TYR A 321 1.51 -7.25 -9.38
N TRP A 322 2.03 -6.67 -10.47
CA TRP A 322 1.28 -6.33 -11.66
C TRP A 322 1.20 -7.55 -12.59
N LEU A 323 0.05 -8.22 -12.63
CA LEU A 323 -0.22 -9.33 -13.56
C LEU A 323 -0.28 -8.82 -15.00
N THR A 324 -0.94 -7.69 -15.19
CA THR A 324 -0.98 -6.92 -16.44
C THR A 324 -0.99 -5.44 -16.06
N PRO A 325 -0.81 -4.49 -16.99
CA PRO A 325 -0.96 -3.06 -16.70
C PRO A 325 -2.35 -2.66 -16.14
N ARG A 326 -3.35 -3.56 -16.16
CA ARG A 326 -4.70 -3.33 -15.64
C ARG A 326 -5.00 -4.08 -14.35
N HIS A 327 -4.19 -5.06 -13.95
CA HIS A 327 -4.46 -5.91 -12.79
C HIS A 327 -3.26 -5.94 -11.86
N LYS A 328 -3.46 -5.44 -10.64
CA LYS A 328 -2.47 -5.48 -9.56
C LYS A 328 -3.01 -6.33 -8.40
N ILE A 329 -2.15 -7.16 -7.84
CA ILE A 329 -2.41 -7.90 -6.61
C ILE A 329 -1.55 -7.28 -5.52
N LEU A 330 -2.11 -7.09 -4.34
CA LEU A 330 -1.43 -6.71 -3.11
C LEU A 330 -1.77 -7.74 -2.04
N SER A 331 -0.81 -8.12 -1.21
CA SER A 331 -1.02 -9.02 -0.09
C SER A 331 -0.12 -8.61 1.07
N ALA A 332 -0.64 -8.73 2.29
CA ALA A 332 0.13 -8.51 3.49
C ALA A 332 -0.18 -9.59 4.52
N LEU A 333 0.87 -10.13 5.13
CA LEU A 333 0.83 -11.05 6.26
C LEU A 333 1.52 -10.36 7.44
N GLU A 334 0.93 -10.38 8.62
CA GLU A 334 1.49 -9.78 9.82
C GLU A 334 1.36 -10.78 10.98
N ILE A 335 2.45 -10.99 11.70
CA ILE A 335 2.46 -11.81 12.92
C ILE A 335 3.12 -10.98 14.00
N GLY A 336 2.47 -10.83 15.15
CA GLY A 336 3.02 -10.06 16.26
C GLY A 336 2.51 -10.50 17.61
N GLU A 337 3.34 -10.29 18.63
CA GLU A 337 2.99 -10.50 20.03
C GLU A 337 2.60 -9.14 20.64
N GLN A 338 1.40 -9.05 21.20
CA GLN A 338 0.89 -7.85 21.83
C GLN A 338 0.86 -8.02 23.36
N ARG A 339 1.46 -7.07 24.07
CA ARG A 339 1.48 -7.01 25.54
C ARG A 339 0.95 -5.69 26.05
N HIS A 340 0.25 -5.72 27.18
CA HIS A 340 -0.39 -4.57 27.81
C HIS A 340 0.32 -4.19 29.10
N ASP A 341 0.47 -2.89 29.34
CA ASP A 341 1.16 -2.39 30.53
C ASP A 341 0.38 -2.72 31.82
N ARG A 342 -0.96 -2.73 31.75
CA ARG A 342 -1.85 -2.99 32.90
C ARG A 342 -2.81 -4.16 32.70
N ARG A 343 -3.38 -4.31 31.50
CA ARG A 343 -4.45 -5.28 31.20
C ARG A 343 -3.89 -6.61 30.68
N ARG A 344 -3.10 -7.31 31.49
CA ARG A 344 -2.36 -8.51 31.05
C ARG A 344 -3.24 -9.67 30.57
N TRP A 345 -4.52 -9.70 30.93
CA TRP A 345 -5.46 -10.70 30.42
C TRP A 345 -5.72 -10.53 28.90
N LEU A 346 -5.38 -9.37 28.33
CA LEU A 346 -5.47 -9.08 26.89
C LEU A 346 -4.18 -9.42 26.13
N ASP A 347 -3.14 -9.90 26.81
CA ASP A 347 -1.85 -10.22 26.20
C ASP A 347 -1.98 -11.48 25.33
N GLY A 348 -1.42 -11.44 24.13
CA GLY A 348 -1.42 -12.58 23.22
C GLY A 348 -0.96 -12.22 21.81
N ASP A 349 -1.03 -13.22 20.95
CA ASP A 349 -0.55 -13.13 19.57
C ASP A 349 -1.64 -12.65 18.61
N SER A 350 -1.22 -11.90 17.60
CA SER A 350 -2.02 -11.39 16.50
C SER A 350 -1.47 -11.91 15.18
N TYR A 351 -2.34 -12.52 14.36
CA TYR A 351 -2.02 -13.00 13.03
C TYR A 351 -2.99 -12.37 12.04
N THR A 352 -2.48 -11.61 11.09
CA THR A 352 -3.29 -10.95 10.06
C THR A 352 -2.86 -11.44 8.69
N ALA A 353 -3.83 -11.69 7.82
CA ALA A 353 -3.62 -11.92 6.40
C ALA A 353 -4.59 -11.06 5.60
N SER A 354 -4.09 -10.37 4.59
CA SER A 354 -4.92 -9.57 3.69
C SER A 354 -4.47 -9.74 2.25
N GLY A 355 -5.43 -9.66 1.34
CA GLY A 355 -5.22 -9.73 -0.10
C GLY A 355 -6.15 -8.74 -0.79
N THR A 356 -5.62 -7.93 -1.69
CA THR A 356 -6.37 -6.94 -2.47
C THR A 356 -6.08 -7.11 -3.94
N TRP A 357 -7.11 -7.30 -4.75
CA TRP A 357 -7.05 -7.23 -6.20
C TRP A 357 -7.53 -5.85 -6.66
N LEU A 358 -6.70 -5.19 -7.45
CA LEU A 358 -6.95 -3.87 -8.00
C LEU A 358 -7.09 -3.99 -9.53
N PHE A 359 -8.23 -3.54 -10.04
CA PHE A 359 -8.54 -3.49 -11.46
C PHE A 359 -8.55 -2.04 -11.95
N VAL A 360 -7.54 -1.68 -12.73
CA VAL A 360 -7.40 -0.37 -13.37
C VAL A 360 -8.09 -0.43 -14.73
N ARG A 361 -9.28 0.17 -14.81
CA ARG A 361 -10.06 0.23 -16.06
C ARG A 361 -9.53 1.32 -17.00
N SER A 362 -9.15 2.45 -16.43
CA SER A 362 -8.51 3.57 -17.13
C SER A 362 -7.57 4.30 -16.17
N PRO A 363 -6.71 5.21 -16.65
CA PRO A 363 -5.89 6.06 -15.76
C PRO A 363 -6.69 6.90 -14.76
N THR A 364 -8.01 7.02 -14.96
CA THR A 364 -8.92 7.81 -14.12
C THR A 364 -9.94 6.96 -13.37
N GLN A 365 -9.94 5.63 -13.52
CA GLN A 365 -10.93 4.76 -12.90
C GLN A 365 -10.33 3.40 -12.52
N TYR A 366 -10.51 3.03 -11.24
CA TYR A 366 -10.14 1.72 -10.74
C TYR A 366 -11.11 1.18 -9.70
N PHE A 367 -11.06 -0.13 -9.51
CA PHE A 367 -11.85 -0.89 -8.55
C PHE A 367 -10.92 -1.73 -7.68
N SER A 368 -11.23 -1.89 -6.40
CA SER A 368 -10.51 -2.79 -5.50
C SER A 368 -11.45 -3.81 -4.87
N PHE A 369 -10.97 -5.03 -4.74
CA PHE A 369 -11.60 -6.13 -4.03
C PHE A 369 -10.61 -6.68 -3.01
N GLY A 370 -10.97 -6.69 -1.74
CA GLY A 370 -10.12 -7.09 -0.63
C GLY A 370 -10.73 -8.21 0.20
N LEU A 371 -9.88 -9.11 0.67
CA LEU A 371 -10.16 -10.15 1.65
C LEU A 371 -9.23 -9.96 2.84
N ASP A 372 -9.80 -10.04 4.04
CA ASP A 372 -9.04 -9.89 5.28
C ASP A 372 -9.34 -11.05 6.24
N TRP A 373 -8.32 -11.54 6.91
CA TRP A 373 -8.40 -12.51 7.98
C TRP A 373 -7.54 -12.04 9.15
N LEU A 374 -8.08 -12.13 10.36
CA LEU A 374 -7.39 -11.80 11.59
C LEU A 374 -7.69 -12.87 12.62
N ARG A 375 -6.65 -13.36 13.27
CA ARG A 375 -6.74 -14.15 14.49
C ARG A 375 -6.04 -13.38 15.60
N LYS A 376 -6.77 -13.12 16.68
CA LYS A 376 -6.22 -12.58 17.91
C LYS A 376 -6.39 -13.59 19.03
N THR A 377 -5.30 -13.85 19.74
CA THR A 377 -5.31 -14.61 21.00
C THR A 377 -5.10 -13.65 22.15
N ALA A 378 -5.55 -14.05 23.33
CA ALA A 378 -5.44 -13.32 24.57
C ALA A 378 -5.34 -14.32 25.73
N ALA A 379 -4.68 -13.93 26.82
CA ALA A 379 -4.54 -14.76 28.01
C ALA A 379 -5.91 -15.12 28.62
N ASP A 380 -6.90 -14.25 28.49
CA ASP A 380 -8.31 -14.59 28.64
C ASP A 380 -8.90 -15.00 27.28
N ASN A 381 -9.30 -16.27 27.16
CA ASN A 381 -9.88 -16.80 25.93
C ASN A 381 -11.20 -16.12 25.54
N SER A 382 -11.90 -15.46 26.46
CA SER A 382 -13.11 -14.69 26.14
C SER A 382 -12.81 -13.45 25.29
N GLU A 383 -11.54 -13.02 25.26
CA GLU A 383 -11.02 -11.90 24.47
C GLU A 383 -10.29 -12.38 23.20
N SER A 384 -10.13 -13.70 23.03
CA SER A 384 -9.60 -14.30 21.80
C SER A 384 -10.68 -14.39 20.73
N TYR A 385 -10.34 -14.04 19.49
CA TYR A 385 -11.31 -14.04 18.39
C TYR A 385 -10.68 -14.28 17.02
N THR A 386 -11.53 -14.68 16.08
CA THR A 386 -11.24 -14.69 14.65
C THR A 386 -12.17 -13.73 13.92
N ARG A 387 -11.61 -12.95 12.99
CA ARG A 387 -12.36 -12.05 12.12
C ARG A 387 -12.08 -12.38 10.66
N LYS A 388 -13.13 -12.41 9.85
CA LYS A 388 -13.07 -12.51 8.38
C LYS A 388 -13.74 -11.29 7.78
N GLY A 389 -13.13 -10.68 6.78
CA GLY A 389 -13.56 -9.44 6.17
C GLY A 389 -13.52 -9.45 4.65
N LEU A 390 -14.41 -8.65 4.08
CA LEU A 390 -14.50 -8.34 2.66
C LEU A 390 -14.47 -6.83 2.50
N ARG A 391 -13.74 -6.33 1.49
CA ARG A 391 -13.65 -4.90 1.16
C ARG A 391 -13.89 -4.70 -0.34
N LEU A 392 -14.68 -3.71 -0.68
CA LEU A 392 -14.94 -3.28 -2.07
C LEU A 392 -14.66 -1.79 -2.16
N GLY A 393 -13.86 -1.38 -3.13
CA GLY A 393 -13.55 0.02 -3.39
C GLY A 393 -13.74 0.40 -4.85
N TRP A 394 -14.08 1.65 -5.08
CA TRP A 394 -14.18 2.27 -6.40
C TRP A 394 -13.67 3.69 -6.32
N THR A 395 -12.85 4.08 -7.30
CA THR A 395 -12.36 5.46 -7.43
C THR A 395 -12.51 5.95 -8.86
N GLN A 396 -12.98 7.18 -9.00
CA GLN A 396 -13.15 7.88 -10.27
C GLN A 396 -12.58 9.29 -10.17
N GLN A 397 -11.67 9.62 -11.08
CA GLN A 397 -11.26 10.99 -11.37
C GLN A 397 -12.06 11.53 -12.55
N TRP A 398 -12.76 12.63 -12.33
CA TRP A 398 -13.59 13.28 -13.32
C TRP A 398 -12.78 14.34 -14.09
N GLY A 399 -13.04 14.54 -15.38
CA GLY A 399 -12.25 15.45 -16.23
C GLY A 399 -12.20 16.91 -15.75
N TRP A 400 -13.22 17.34 -15.00
CA TRP A 400 -13.29 18.69 -14.42
C TRP A 400 -12.49 18.87 -13.13
N GLY A 401 -11.91 17.79 -12.59
CA GLY A 401 -10.95 17.84 -11.49
C GLY A 401 -11.43 17.32 -10.14
N LEU A 402 -12.68 16.85 -10.05
CA LEU A 402 -13.18 16.09 -8.90
C LEU A 402 -12.57 14.68 -8.90
N THR A 403 -12.28 14.16 -7.71
CA THR A 403 -12.04 12.74 -7.48
C THR A 403 -13.05 12.24 -6.46
N THR A 404 -13.70 11.14 -6.79
CA THR A 404 -14.66 10.46 -5.93
C THR A 404 -14.13 9.07 -5.63
N SER A 405 -14.06 8.73 -4.35
CA SER A 405 -13.69 7.39 -3.91
C SER A 405 -14.71 6.86 -2.93
N ALA A 406 -15.26 5.68 -3.18
CA ALA A 406 -16.22 5.02 -2.32
C ALA A 406 -15.70 3.64 -1.91
N GLN A 407 -15.94 3.26 -0.66
CA GLN A 407 -15.56 1.95 -0.14
C GLN A 407 -16.68 1.39 0.74
N ILE A 408 -16.88 0.08 0.66
CA ILE A 408 -17.80 -0.68 1.50
C ILE A 408 -17.03 -1.88 2.04
N SER A 409 -17.25 -2.22 3.31
CA SER A 409 -16.69 -3.42 3.91
C SER A 409 -17.71 -4.15 4.77
N ALA A 410 -17.55 -5.46 4.84
CA ALA A 410 -18.32 -6.35 5.69
C ALA A 410 -17.37 -7.27 6.45
N GLY A 411 -17.65 -7.49 7.73
CA GLY A 411 -16.83 -8.34 8.59
C GLY A 411 -17.67 -9.23 9.48
N HIS A 412 -17.15 -10.40 9.80
CA HIS A 412 -17.69 -11.28 10.84
C HIS A 412 -16.61 -11.60 11.85
N ARG A 413 -16.88 -11.33 13.12
CA ARG A 413 -15.99 -11.59 14.25
C ARG A 413 -16.63 -12.61 15.18
N SER A 414 -15.88 -13.65 15.55
CA SER A 414 -16.33 -14.70 16.47
C SER A 414 -15.30 -14.90 17.58
N TYR A 415 -15.73 -14.75 18.83
CA TYR A 415 -14.90 -14.98 20.01
C TYR A 415 -14.89 -16.46 20.40
N ASP A 416 -13.83 -16.89 21.08
CA ASP A 416 -13.57 -18.31 21.33
C ASP A 416 -14.25 -18.84 22.60
N ALA A 417 -14.38 -18.00 23.62
CA ALA A 417 -14.93 -18.40 24.91
C ALA A 417 -16.03 -17.44 25.38
N PRO A 418 -16.93 -17.91 26.27
CA PRO A 418 -17.90 -17.05 26.91
C PRO A 418 -17.24 -16.03 27.85
N ASP A 419 -17.77 -14.83 27.88
CA ASP A 419 -17.41 -13.78 28.84
C ASP A 419 -18.01 -14.03 30.24
N LEU A 420 -17.89 -13.01 31.12
CA LEU A 420 -18.47 -13.01 32.47
C LEU A 420 -20.01 -13.19 32.48
N PHE A 421 -20.71 -12.81 31.40
CA PHE A 421 -22.15 -12.99 31.22
C PHE A 421 -22.52 -14.33 30.59
N ARG A 422 -21.53 -15.21 30.37
CA ARG A 422 -21.66 -16.50 29.70
C ARG A 422 -22.09 -16.38 28.23
N ILE A 423 -21.76 -15.26 27.58
CA ILE A 423 -22.07 -15.02 26.17
C ILE A 423 -20.79 -15.20 25.36
N THR A 424 -20.82 -16.12 24.40
CA THR A 424 -19.77 -16.18 23.37
C THR A 424 -20.12 -15.17 22.28
N ARG A 425 -19.40 -14.04 22.27
CA ARG A 425 -19.70 -12.89 21.42
C ARG A 425 -19.48 -13.21 19.94
N ARG A 426 -20.39 -12.70 19.10
CA ARG A 426 -20.31 -12.71 17.64
C ARG A 426 -20.79 -11.38 17.11
N ASP A 427 -19.99 -10.79 16.24
CA ASP A 427 -20.27 -9.48 15.65
C ASP A 427 -20.36 -9.57 14.13
N HIS A 428 -21.33 -8.83 13.59
CA HIS A 428 -21.42 -8.51 12.17
C HIS A 428 -21.13 -7.03 12.00
N GLU A 429 -20.05 -6.74 11.29
CA GLU A 429 -19.54 -5.40 11.07
C GLU A 429 -19.87 -4.98 9.64
N LEU A 430 -20.41 -3.78 9.48
CA LEU A 430 -20.60 -3.13 8.19
C LEU A 430 -20.01 -1.73 8.28
N ALA A 431 -19.25 -1.35 7.26
CA ALA A 431 -18.75 0.00 7.15
C ALA A 431 -18.79 0.49 5.71
N ALA A 432 -18.97 1.80 5.54
CA ALA A 432 -18.96 2.48 4.27
C ALA A 432 -18.26 3.82 4.41
N SER A 433 -17.53 4.24 3.37
CA SER A 433 -16.91 5.54 3.32
C SER A 433 -16.98 6.16 1.93
N LEU A 434 -17.04 7.49 1.90
CA LEU A 434 -17.05 8.31 0.69
C LEU A 434 -16.06 9.46 0.86
N VAL A 435 -15.13 9.60 -0.07
CA VAL A 435 -14.15 10.68 -0.13
C VAL A 435 -14.35 11.48 -1.39
N LEU A 436 -14.49 12.79 -1.24
CA LEU A 436 -14.59 13.74 -2.33
C LEU A 436 -13.43 14.73 -2.22
N SER A 437 -12.66 14.89 -3.29
CA SER A 437 -11.57 15.85 -3.35
C SER A 437 -11.56 16.57 -4.70
N HIS A 438 -11.07 17.80 -4.75
CA HIS A 438 -11.09 18.58 -5.99
C HIS A 438 -9.76 19.31 -6.22
N ARG A 439 -9.11 19.06 -7.35
CA ARG A 439 -7.76 19.59 -7.64
C ARG A 439 -7.67 21.13 -7.61
N LYS A 440 -8.75 21.85 -7.94
CA LYS A 440 -8.77 23.33 -7.88
C LYS A 440 -8.77 23.89 -6.44
N LEU A 441 -9.08 23.07 -5.44
CA LEU A 441 -9.04 23.47 -4.04
C LEU A 441 -7.65 23.23 -3.41
N GLN A 442 -6.69 22.76 -4.20
CA GLN A 442 -5.34 22.52 -3.73
C GLN A 442 -4.65 23.84 -3.41
N PHE A 443 -4.13 23.96 -2.20
CA PHE A 443 -3.35 25.11 -1.76
C PHE A 443 -2.07 24.64 -1.11
N ALA A 444 -0.92 25.19 -1.53
CA ALA A 444 0.41 24.78 -1.06
C ALA A 444 0.60 23.25 -1.06
N GLY A 445 0.13 22.55 -2.10
CA GLY A 445 0.24 21.10 -2.23
C GLY A 445 -0.74 20.28 -1.37
N ILE A 446 -1.52 20.91 -0.49
CA ILE A 446 -2.52 20.27 0.35
C ILE A 446 -3.86 20.27 -0.39
N THR A 447 -4.48 19.10 -0.53
CA THR A 447 -5.82 18.98 -1.13
C THR A 447 -6.84 18.71 -0.03
N PRO A 448 -7.82 19.60 0.21
CA PRO A 448 -8.90 19.30 1.14
C PRO A 448 -9.77 18.16 0.61
N GLN A 449 -10.12 17.25 1.50
CA GLN A 449 -10.98 16.10 1.22
C GLN A 449 -12.20 16.15 2.14
N LEU A 450 -13.39 16.04 1.55
CA LEU A 450 -14.61 15.80 2.31
C LEU A 450 -14.78 14.30 2.48
N VAL A 451 -14.75 13.84 3.73
CA VAL A 451 -14.80 12.43 4.09
C VAL A 451 -16.08 12.15 4.86
N GLY A 452 -16.90 11.25 4.34
CA GLY A 452 -18.04 10.67 5.03
C GLY A 452 -17.73 9.22 5.39
N THR A 453 -17.95 8.86 6.65
CA THR A 453 -17.79 7.48 7.14
C THR A 453 -19.07 7.05 7.84
N TRP A 454 -19.40 5.77 7.71
CA TRP A 454 -20.51 5.14 8.40
C TRP A 454 -20.10 3.75 8.84
N GLN A 455 -20.44 3.38 10.06
CA GLN A 455 -20.17 2.05 10.61
C GLN A 455 -21.35 1.57 11.44
N ARG A 456 -21.59 0.26 11.39
CA ARG A 456 -22.55 -0.45 12.21
C ARG A 456 -21.96 -1.77 12.66
N VAL A 457 -22.04 -2.04 13.95
CA VAL A 457 -21.72 -3.33 14.54
C VAL A 457 -23.00 -3.88 15.14
N ASN A 458 -23.45 -5.03 14.63
CA ASN A 458 -24.51 -5.81 15.25
C ASN A 458 -23.84 -6.92 16.04
N SER A 459 -24.10 -6.99 17.35
CA SER A 459 -23.55 -8.02 18.24
C SER A 459 -24.68 -8.82 18.88
N ASN A 460 -24.44 -10.10 19.15
CA ASN A 460 -25.33 -10.90 20.01
C ASN A 460 -25.18 -10.56 21.50
N HIS A 461 -24.14 -9.80 21.86
CA HIS A 461 -23.93 -9.31 23.22
C HIS A 461 -24.46 -7.88 23.33
N PHE A 462 -25.31 -7.63 24.32
CA PHE A 462 -25.99 -6.35 24.57
C PHE A 462 -25.09 -5.11 24.71
N PHE A 463 -23.81 -5.26 25.07
CA PHE A 463 -22.91 -4.14 25.40
C PHE A 463 -22.22 -3.56 24.17
N TYR A 464 -22.04 -4.37 23.13
CA TYR A 464 -21.20 -4.04 21.98
C TYR A 464 -21.91 -3.57 20.69
N PRO A 465 -23.24 -3.56 20.53
CA PRO A 465 -23.84 -3.07 19.30
C PRO A 465 -23.79 -1.54 19.28
N TYR A 466 -23.26 -0.98 18.20
CA TYR A 466 -23.21 0.47 18.00
C TYR A 466 -23.36 0.85 16.54
N ARG A 467 -23.69 2.12 16.31
CA ARG A 467 -23.72 2.74 14.99
C ARG A 467 -23.06 4.12 15.09
N LYS A 468 -22.18 4.42 14.15
CA LYS A 468 -21.50 5.71 14.03
C LYS A 468 -21.56 6.21 12.60
N GLY A 469 -21.58 7.53 12.45
CA GLY A 469 -21.50 8.18 11.16
C GLY A 469 -20.89 9.56 11.34
N ASN A 470 -19.82 9.83 10.62
CA ASN A 470 -19.06 11.07 10.75
C ASN A 470 -18.84 11.68 9.36
N VAL A 471 -18.95 13.01 9.28
CA VAL A 471 -18.56 13.77 8.11
C VAL A 471 -17.56 14.82 8.57
N PHE A 472 -16.39 14.85 7.94
CA PHE A 472 -15.32 15.78 8.29
C PHE A 472 -14.51 16.19 7.07
N ILE A 473 -13.79 17.30 7.22
CA ILE A 473 -12.81 17.74 6.23
C ILE A 473 -11.44 17.28 6.70
N GLN A 474 -10.72 16.60 5.82
CA GLN A 474 -9.35 16.15 6.02
C GLN A 474 -8.41 16.93 5.11
N PHE A 475 -7.29 17.36 5.68
CA PHE A 475 -6.23 18.04 4.96
C PHE A 475 -5.02 17.11 4.95
N GLY A 476 -4.60 16.66 3.77
CA GLY A 476 -3.49 15.74 3.61
C GLY A 476 -2.50 16.20 2.57
N ARG A 477 -1.23 15.83 2.76
CA ARG A 477 -0.15 16.01 1.79
C ARG A 477 0.88 14.91 1.92
N SER A 478 1.38 14.46 0.78
CA SER A 478 2.59 13.63 0.67
C SER A 478 3.69 14.46 -0.01
N PHE A 479 4.92 14.28 0.44
CA PHE A 479 6.13 14.99 0.03
C PHE A 479 7.17 14.02 -0.50
#